data_AF-A0A957CCQ0-F1
#
_entry.id   AF-A0A957CCQ0-F1
#
_cell.length_a   1.000
_cell.length_b   1.000
_cell.length_c   1.000
_cell.angle_alpha   90.00
_cell.angle_beta   90.00
_cell.angle_gamma   90.00
#
_symmetry.space_group_name_H-M   'P 1'
#
loop_
_entity.id
_entity.type
_entity.pdbx_description
1 polymer ?
#
loop_
_entity_poly.entity_id
_entity_poly.type
_entity_poly.pdbx_seq_one_letter_code
_entity_poly.pdbx_strand_id
1 'polypeptide(L)'
;AGSVSQIELSTISDSALDESVADGTADSVAGASVDESETNSDFPIITDNSYQDANIQITIETVRAYNTDIYIADVVVSNVAYLKTALAQNTFGTNIKDTTSAIAAEHDAILAINGDYYGFRNSGFVIRNGVLYRTASRSGSNDALVVQADGRFEIVDESRSDAQALYEAGALQVFTFGPGLIENGEIAVTSASEVSKSMSSNPRTAIGMIDPLHYIFVVSDGRTSQSAGLSLLELAEIMQSYGATEAYNLDGGGSSTMVFNGEIVNNPTDGRSSGERRVSDIIYIGENL
;
A
#
# COMPACT_ATOMS: atom_id res chain seq x y z
N ALA A 1 -27.08 58.42 -52.01
CA ALA A 1 -27.60 57.62 -50.89
C ALA A 1 -26.61 57.80 -49.75
N GLY A 2 -26.79 58.75 -48.83
CA GLY A 2 -27.89 58.84 -47.87
C GLY A 2 -27.57 57.84 -46.75
N SER A 3 -27.39 58.17 -45.48
CA SER A 3 -27.77 59.31 -44.65
C SER A 3 -26.96 59.13 -43.34
N VAL A 4 -26.15 60.10 -42.89
CA VAL A 4 -26.46 61.04 -41.78
C VAL A 4 -26.85 60.30 -40.49
N SER A 5 -25.98 60.24 -39.48
CA SER A 5 -25.98 61.05 -38.23
C SER A 5 -25.64 60.06 -37.08
N GLN A 6 -25.13 60.41 -35.91
CA GLN A 6 -25.11 61.67 -35.20
C GLN A 6 -23.97 61.62 -34.17
N ILE A 7 -23.31 62.76 -34.04
CA ILE A 7 -22.45 63.16 -32.94
C ILE A 7 -23.35 63.51 -31.75
N GLU A 8 -22.97 63.14 -30.53
CA GLU A 8 -23.14 64.06 -29.38
C GLU A 8 -21.84 64.18 -28.60
N LEU A 9 -21.26 65.37 -28.72
CA LEU A 9 -20.34 66.02 -27.81
C LEU A 9 -21.12 66.56 -26.60
N SER A 10 -20.50 66.59 -25.44
CA SER A 10 -20.36 67.78 -24.55
C SER A 10 -19.84 67.33 -23.17
N THR A 11 -19.05 68.07 -22.39
CA THR A 11 -18.01 69.10 -22.55
C THR A 11 -17.47 69.34 -21.12
N ILE A 12 -16.15 69.49 -20.99
CA ILE A 12 -15.43 70.49 -20.15
C ILE A 12 -15.75 70.54 -18.64
N SER A 13 -14.77 70.31 -17.77
CA SER A 13 -13.99 71.39 -17.12
C SER A 13 -13.00 70.89 -16.06
N ASP A 14 -11.96 71.71 -15.99
CA ASP A 14 -10.88 71.84 -15.02
C ASP A 14 -11.26 71.91 -13.54
N SER A 15 -10.26 71.53 -12.74
CA SER A 15 -9.79 72.22 -11.52
C SER A 15 -10.41 71.97 -10.15
N ALA A 16 -9.48 72.08 -9.19
CA ALA A 16 -9.60 72.45 -7.79
C ALA A 16 -9.60 71.33 -6.74
N LEU A 17 -8.45 71.28 -6.07
CA LEU A 17 -8.24 70.83 -4.69
C LEU A 17 -9.14 71.63 -3.74
N ASP A 18 -9.85 70.98 -2.82
CA ASP A 18 -10.04 71.50 -1.45
C ASP A 18 -10.52 70.41 -0.48
N GLU A 19 -10.30 70.70 0.80
CA GLU A 19 -10.29 69.86 1.99
C GLU A 19 -11.65 69.33 2.52
N SER A 20 -11.58 68.10 3.06
CA SER A 20 -12.08 67.69 4.39
C SER A 20 -13.55 67.29 4.69
N VAL A 21 -13.62 66.19 5.47
CA VAL A 21 -14.59 65.76 6.52
C VAL A 21 -15.87 64.96 6.16
N ALA A 22 -15.78 63.66 6.49
CA ALA A 22 -16.72 62.73 7.15
C ALA A 22 -17.98 62.12 6.47
N ASP A 23 -17.98 60.79 6.60
CA ASP A 23 -19.06 59.82 6.87
C ASP A 23 -19.99 59.36 5.73
N GLY A 24 -20.11 58.03 5.58
CA GLY A 24 -21.01 57.39 4.62
C GLY A 24 -20.48 56.11 3.97
N THR A 25 -20.76 54.98 4.62
CA THR A 25 -20.82 53.58 4.17
C THR A 25 -20.76 53.19 2.66
N ALA A 26 -19.93 52.16 2.43
CA ALA A 26 -20.13 50.96 1.60
C ALA A 26 -19.70 50.94 0.12
N ASP A 27 -18.69 50.08 -0.09
CA ASP A 27 -18.58 49.03 -1.11
C ASP A 27 -17.89 49.34 -2.45
N SER A 28 -16.63 48.88 -2.57
CA SER A 28 -16.17 48.11 -3.74
C SER A 28 -14.72 47.62 -3.58
N VAL A 29 -14.60 46.30 -3.36
CA VAL A 29 -13.65 45.36 -3.98
C VAL A 29 -12.20 45.84 -4.16
N ALA A 30 -11.37 45.61 -3.13
CA ALA A 30 -9.94 45.48 -3.30
C ALA A 30 -9.61 43.98 -3.41
N GLY A 31 -9.03 43.58 -4.55
CA GLY A 31 -8.53 42.24 -4.77
C GLY A 31 -7.49 41.87 -3.72
N ALA A 32 -7.86 40.94 -2.85
CA ALA A 32 -6.91 40.25 -1.99
C ALA A 32 -6.08 39.34 -2.89
N SER A 33 -4.80 39.65 -3.02
CA SER A 33 -3.78 38.66 -3.32
C SER A 33 -3.88 37.60 -2.22
N VAL A 34 -4.47 36.45 -2.57
CA VAL A 34 -4.45 35.29 -1.71
C VAL A 34 -3.01 34.81 -1.75
N ASP A 35 -2.29 35.15 -0.69
CA ASP A 35 -1.02 34.54 -0.35
C ASP A 35 -1.36 33.06 -0.10
N GLU A 36 -1.02 32.20 -1.06
CA GLU A 36 -1.06 30.76 -0.86
C GLU A 36 0.04 30.44 0.15
N SER A 37 -0.29 30.59 1.43
CA SER A 37 0.53 30.10 2.51
C SER A 37 0.60 28.59 2.36
N GLU A 38 1.77 28.09 1.92
CA GLU A 38 2.15 26.70 2.07
C GLU A 38 1.97 26.33 3.55
N THR A 39 0.88 25.63 3.85
CA THR A 39 0.68 25.02 5.16
C THR A 39 1.60 23.81 5.22
N ASN A 40 2.87 24.05 5.54
CA ASN A 40 3.76 23.02 6.08
C ASN A 40 3.21 22.65 7.46
N SER A 41 2.21 21.78 7.47
CA SER A 41 1.75 21.11 8.67
C SER A 41 2.77 20.02 8.99
N ASP A 42 3.49 20.17 10.11
CA ASP A 42 4.33 19.10 10.71
C ASP A 42 3.50 17.86 11.12
N PHE A 43 2.18 17.89 10.95
CA PHE A 43 1.27 16.79 11.26
C PHE A 43 0.70 16.13 10.01
N PRO A 44 0.51 14.80 10.04
CA PRO A 44 -0.10 14.07 8.93
C PRO A 44 -1.56 14.48 8.71
N ILE A 45 -1.97 14.47 7.45
CA ILE A 45 -3.38 14.55 7.03
C ILE A 45 -3.91 13.12 6.99
N ILE A 46 -4.94 12.86 7.79
CA ILE A 46 -5.52 11.53 7.93
C ILE A 46 -7.02 11.58 7.61
N THR A 47 -7.47 10.66 6.78
CA THR A 47 -8.89 10.40 6.51
C THR A 47 -9.23 8.94 6.79
N ASP A 48 -10.48 8.54 6.57
CA ASP A 48 -10.93 7.15 6.74
C ASP A 48 -10.15 6.18 5.82
N ASN A 49 -9.63 6.66 4.69
CA ASN A 49 -8.95 5.83 3.68
C ASN A 49 -7.65 6.41 3.15
N SER A 50 -7.07 7.43 3.79
CA SER A 50 -5.78 7.97 3.39
C SER A 50 -4.96 8.50 4.55
N TYR A 51 -3.63 8.43 4.39
CA TYR A 51 -2.64 9.03 5.27
C TYR A 51 -1.64 9.78 4.40
N GLN A 52 -1.29 11.00 4.79
CA GLN A 52 -0.25 11.75 4.10
C GLN A 52 0.57 12.63 5.05
N ASP A 53 1.88 12.49 5.00
CA ASP A 53 2.84 13.47 5.52
C ASP A 53 3.98 13.72 4.51
N ALA A 54 5.10 14.27 4.99
CA ALA A 54 6.27 14.56 4.15
C ALA A 54 7.00 13.32 3.61
N ASN A 55 6.79 12.14 4.22
CA ASN A 55 7.52 10.91 3.93
C ASN A 55 6.64 9.78 3.43
N ILE A 56 5.37 9.75 3.80
CA ILE A 56 4.46 8.64 3.54
C ILE A 56 3.17 9.19 2.91
N GLN A 57 2.76 8.57 1.81
CA GLN A 57 1.45 8.75 1.22
C GLN A 57 0.79 7.38 1.04
N ILE A 58 -0.40 7.22 1.60
CA ILE A 58 -1.21 6.01 1.49
C ILE A 58 -2.61 6.41 1.05
N THR A 59 -3.14 5.74 0.03
CA THR A 59 -4.56 5.80 -0.32
C THR A 59 -5.12 4.39 -0.42
N ILE A 60 -6.26 4.15 0.21
CA ILE A 60 -6.95 2.87 0.20
C ILE A 60 -8.25 3.00 -0.59
N GLU A 61 -8.48 2.06 -1.49
CA GLU A 61 -9.77 1.90 -2.15
C GLU A 61 -10.29 0.46 -2.04
N THR A 62 -11.60 0.33 -2.17
CA THR A 62 -12.28 -0.96 -2.23
C THR A 62 -12.88 -1.15 -3.61
N VAL A 63 -12.47 -2.20 -4.30
CA VAL A 63 -12.95 -2.58 -5.62
C VAL A 63 -13.73 -3.89 -5.54
N ARG A 64 -14.80 -3.97 -6.33
CA ARG A 64 -15.57 -5.19 -6.53
C ARG A 64 -15.24 -5.80 -7.89
N ALA A 65 -14.57 -6.95 -7.90
CA ALA A 65 -14.29 -7.72 -9.12
C ALA A 65 -14.37 -9.22 -8.83
N TYR A 66 -14.61 -10.05 -9.85
CA TYR A 66 -14.66 -11.53 -9.71
C TYR A 66 -15.57 -12.03 -8.57
N ASN A 67 -16.68 -11.33 -8.34
CA ASN A 67 -17.60 -11.56 -7.21
C ASN A 67 -16.90 -11.53 -5.83
N THR A 68 -15.96 -10.62 -5.66
CA THR A 68 -15.08 -10.49 -4.50
C THR A 68 -14.82 -9.02 -4.18
N ASP A 69 -14.85 -8.69 -2.89
CA ASP A 69 -14.39 -7.39 -2.38
C ASP A 69 -12.86 -7.44 -2.23
N ILE A 70 -12.19 -6.43 -2.78
CA ILE A 70 -10.74 -6.33 -2.89
C ILE A 70 -10.34 -4.96 -2.37
N TYR A 71 -9.38 -4.93 -1.45
CA TYR A 71 -8.90 -3.73 -0.77
C TYR A 71 -7.48 -3.48 -1.22
N ILE A 72 -7.25 -2.28 -1.72
CA ILE A 72 -6.02 -1.92 -2.44
C ILE A 72 -5.47 -0.67 -1.79
N ALA A 73 -4.26 -0.76 -1.26
CA ALA A 73 -3.54 0.39 -0.74
C ALA A 73 -2.40 0.74 -1.72
N ASP A 74 -2.49 1.93 -2.31
CA ASP A 74 -1.39 2.58 -3.02
C ASP A 74 -0.51 3.29 -2.00
N VAL A 75 0.79 3.00 -2.01
CA VAL A 75 1.74 3.40 -0.96
C VAL A 75 2.99 4.01 -1.58
N VAL A 76 3.22 5.29 -1.34
CA VAL A 76 4.48 5.97 -1.69
C VAL A 76 5.23 6.33 -0.42
N VAL A 77 6.53 6.00 -0.37
CA VAL A 77 7.41 6.35 0.75
C VAL A 77 8.66 7.09 0.27
N SER A 78 9.20 7.98 1.09
CA SER A 78 10.45 8.69 0.77
C SER A 78 11.71 7.84 1.00
N ASN A 79 11.58 6.72 1.74
CA ASN A 79 12.67 5.82 2.08
C ASN A 79 12.15 4.39 2.35
N VAL A 80 12.89 3.36 1.93
CA VAL A 80 12.49 1.96 2.15
C VAL A 80 12.42 1.60 3.64
N ALA A 81 13.07 2.37 4.52
CA ALA A 81 13.01 2.17 5.96
C ALA A 81 11.58 2.26 6.53
N TYR A 82 10.63 2.91 5.84
CA TYR A 82 9.22 2.94 6.24
C TYR A 82 8.49 1.62 5.90
N LEU A 83 8.99 0.81 4.96
CA LEU A 83 8.48 -0.52 4.64
C LEU A 83 9.14 -1.57 5.55
N LYS A 84 8.42 -1.96 6.60
CA LYS A 84 8.93 -2.78 7.70
C LYS A 84 8.21 -4.12 7.78
N THR A 85 8.79 -5.01 8.56
CA THR A 85 8.14 -6.22 9.03
C THR A 85 8.16 -6.31 10.54
N ALA A 86 7.20 -7.02 11.11
CA ALA A 86 7.16 -7.29 12.54
C ALA A 86 6.78 -8.75 12.78
N LEU A 87 7.43 -9.37 13.77
CA LEU A 87 7.17 -10.75 14.16
C LEU A 87 6.15 -10.77 15.28
N ALA A 88 5.27 -11.77 15.29
CA ALA A 88 4.39 -12.00 16.43
C ALA A 88 5.19 -12.10 17.74
N GLN A 89 4.78 -11.37 18.77
CA GLN A 89 5.45 -11.34 20.07
C GLN A 89 6.94 -10.97 19.97
N ASN A 90 7.32 -10.20 18.94
CA ASN A 90 8.69 -9.76 18.70
C ASN A 90 9.73 -10.90 18.66
N THR A 91 9.30 -12.12 18.32
CA THR A 91 10.13 -13.32 18.46
C THR A 91 10.10 -14.17 17.19
N PHE A 92 11.28 -14.49 16.67
CA PHE A 92 11.42 -15.47 15.59
C PHE A 92 11.31 -16.89 16.14
N GLY A 93 10.38 -17.67 15.61
CA GLY A 93 10.22 -19.07 15.99
C GLY A 93 9.03 -19.72 15.32
N THR A 94 8.87 -21.02 15.56
CA THR A 94 7.70 -21.74 15.06
C THR A 94 6.54 -21.63 16.03
N ASN A 95 5.32 -21.57 15.49
CA ASN A 95 4.07 -21.53 16.27
C ASN A 95 3.93 -20.33 17.24
N ILE A 96 4.72 -19.27 17.05
CA ILE A 96 4.53 -17.95 17.70
C ILE A 96 3.61 -17.13 16.82
N LYS A 97 2.51 -16.63 17.39
CA LYS A 97 1.44 -16.02 16.59
C LYS A 97 0.68 -14.94 17.33
N ASP A 98 0.25 -13.92 16.58
CA ASP A 98 -0.78 -12.98 16.99
C ASP A 98 -1.63 -12.50 15.81
N THR A 99 -2.75 -11.81 16.08
CA THR A 99 -3.55 -11.23 14.98
C THR A 99 -2.78 -10.11 14.29
N THR A 100 -3.03 -9.90 13.00
CA THR A 100 -2.41 -8.81 12.24
C THR A 100 -2.66 -7.47 12.92
N SER A 101 -3.89 -7.24 13.41
CA SER A 101 -4.26 -6.07 14.20
C SER A 101 -3.44 -5.88 15.48
N ALA A 102 -3.18 -6.95 16.23
CA ALA A 102 -2.42 -6.87 17.47
C ALA A 102 -0.94 -6.56 17.21
N ILE A 103 -0.35 -7.19 16.20
CA ILE A 103 1.05 -6.92 15.81
C ILE A 103 1.16 -5.48 15.26
N ALA A 104 0.21 -5.05 14.43
CA ALA A 104 0.17 -3.69 13.90
C ALA A 104 0.10 -2.63 15.02
N ALA A 105 -0.76 -2.86 16.01
CA ALA A 105 -0.89 -1.96 17.16
C ALA A 105 0.35 -1.93 18.06
N GLU A 106 1.04 -3.07 18.26
CA GLU A 106 2.29 -3.13 19.02
C GLU A 106 3.44 -2.33 18.37
N HIS A 107 3.35 -2.09 17.06
CA HIS A 107 4.38 -1.44 16.26
C HIS A 107 3.96 -0.06 15.72
N ASP A 108 2.87 0.52 16.23
CA ASP A 108 2.34 1.82 15.79
C ASP A 108 2.21 1.91 14.24
N ALA A 109 1.76 0.83 13.62
CA ALA A 109 1.64 0.74 12.16
C ALA A 109 0.52 1.66 11.64
N ILE A 110 0.83 2.41 10.58
CA ILE A 110 -0.14 3.24 9.84
C ILE A 110 -0.98 2.34 8.92
N LEU A 111 -0.31 1.45 8.18
CA LEU A 111 -0.92 0.44 7.31
C LEU A 111 -0.22 -0.89 7.55
N ALA A 112 -0.96 -1.98 7.69
CA ALA A 112 -0.39 -3.32 7.80
C ALA A 112 -1.20 -4.36 7.02
N ILE A 113 -0.49 -5.37 6.50
CA ILE A 113 -1.08 -6.61 5.98
C ILE A 113 -0.41 -7.79 6.67
N ASN A 114 -1.07 -8.95 6.69
CA ASN A 114 -0.40 -10.16 7.14
C ASN A 114 0.83 -10.50 6.27
N GLY A 115 1.81 -11.18 6.86
CA GLY A 115 3.08 -11.50 6.21
C GLY A 115 3.16 -12.91 5.63
N ASP A 116 4.27 -13.57 5.95
CA ASP A 116 4.69 -14.86 5.44
C ASP A 116 4.11 -16.02 6.28
N TYR A 117 4.27 -17.24 5.79
CA TYR A 117 3.96 -18.47 6.50
C TYR A 117 5.22 -19.07 7.16
N TYR A 118 6.21 -18.25 7.48
CA TYR A 118 7.54 -18.72 7.89
C TYR A 118 7.50 -19.53 9.20
N GLY A 119 6.64 -19.13 10.16
CA GLY A 119 6.56 -19.73 11.50
C GLY A 119 5.81 -21.07 11.55
N PHE A 120 5.35 -21.56 10.39
CA PHE A 120 4.68 -22.84 10.23
C PHE A 120 5.51 -23.84 9.41
N ARG A 121 6.76 -23.49 9.13
CA ARG A 121 7.72 -24.31 8.38
C ARG A 121 9.13 -24.14 8.94
N ASN A 122 10.02 -25.04 8.56
CA ASN A 122 11.41 -25.06 9.02
C ASN A 122 12.40 -24.73 7.89
N SER A 123 11.89 -24.38 6.71
CA SER A 123 12.61 -24.09 5.47
C SER A 123 11.99 -22.88 4.77
N GLY A 124 12.71 -22.31 3.82
CA GLY A 124 12.43 -21.02 3.18
C GLY A 124 13.24 -19.91 3.83
N PHE A 125 13.96 -19.12 3.04
CA PHE A 125 14.75 -18.00 3.55
C PHE A 125 13.91 -17.04 4.39
N VAL A 126 14.51 -16.48 5.44
CA VAL A 126 13.89 -15.43 6.25
C VAL A 126 14.92 -14.36 6.56
N ILE A 127 14.71 -13.20 5.97
CA ILE A 127 15.36 -11.95 6.34
C ILE A 127 14.26 -10.97 6.71
N ARG A 128 14.39 -10.28 7.84
CA ARG A 128 13.42 -9.28 8.31
C ARG A 128 14.17 -8.07 8.84
N ASN A 129 13.86 -6.88 8.34
CA ASN A 129 14.49 -5.62 8.70
C ASN A 129 16.03 -5.68 8.70
N GLY A 130 16.62 -6.35 7.70
CA GLY A 130 18.06 -6.52 7.57
C GLY A 130 18.67 -7.53 8.55
N VAL A 131 17.88 -8.38 9.19
CA VAL A 131 18.36 -9.46 10.07
C VAL A 131 18.10 -10.82 9.41
N LEU A 132 19.16 -11.63 9.26
CA LEU A 132 19.09 -12.98 8.73
C LEU A 132 18.68 -14.00 9.81
N TYR A 133 17.50 -14.58 9.67
CA TYR A 133 16.95 -15.56 10.63
C TYR A 133 17.05 -17.01 10.14
N ARG A 134 16.96 -17.25 8.82
CA ARG A 134 16.97 -18.60 8.28
C ARG A 134 17.57 -18.65 6.87
N THR A 135 18.50 -19.58 6.69
CA THR A 135 19.20 -19.82 5.41
C THR A 135 18.75 -21.07 4.67
N ALA A 136 18.00 -21.96 5.31
CA ALA A 136 17.54 -23.19 4.69
C ALA A 136 16.52 -22.88 3.57
N SER A 137 16.78 -23.29 2.33
CA SER A 137 15.85 -23.15 1.21
C SER A 137 14.72 -24.17 1.28
N ARG A 138 13.61 -23.89 0.61
CA ARG A 138 12.58 -24.89 0.33
C ARG A 138 13.04 -25.88 -0.74
N SER A 139 12.57 -27.12 -0.64
CA SER A 139 12.78 -28.12 -1.68
C SER A 139 11.97 -27.78 -2.94
N GLY A 140 12.58 -27.98 -4.11
CA GLY A 140 11.96 -27.70 -5.41
C GLY A 140 12.18 -26.25 -5.86
N SER A 141 11.62 -25.91 -7.02
CA SER A 141 11.62 -24.54 -7.56
C SER A 141 10.54 -23.75 -6.83
N ASN A 142 10.94 -22.84 -5.95
CA ASN A 142 10.01 -21.95 -5.24
C ASN A 142 10.54 -20.52 -5.32
N ASP A 143 9.64 -19.56 -5.46
CA ASP A 143 10.01 -18.15 -5.55
C ASP A 143 10.12 -17.53 -4.15
N ALA A 144 11.08 -16.63 -4.00
CA ALA A 144 11.22 -15.73 -2.87
C ALA A 144 11.12 -14.27 -3.35
N LEU A 145 10.45 -13.42 -2.58
CA LEU A 145 10.53 -11.97 -2.77
C LEU A 145 11.67 -11.43 -1.92
N VAL A 146 12.57 -10.68 -2.53
CA VAL A 146 13.63 -9.91 -1.90
C VAL A 146 13.27 -8.43 -1.97
N VAL A 147 13.32 -7.73 -0.83
CA VAL A 147 13.25 -6.26 -0.78
C VAL A 147 14.65 -5.72 -0.56
N GLN A 148 15.19 -5.02 -1.55
CA GLN A 148 16.54 -4.47 -1.52
C GLN A 148 16.60 -3.15 -0.73
N ALA A 149 17.81 -2.76 -0.32
CA ALA A 149 18.05 -1.52 0.42
C ALA A 149 17.75 -0.23 -0.38
N ASP A 150 17.63 -0.32 -1.70
CA ASP A 150 17.22 0.80 -2.57
C ASP A 150 15.70 0.85 -2.80
N GLY A 151 14.93 -0.03 -2.15
CA GLY A 151 13.49 -0.11 -2.28
C GLY A 151 12.99 -1.00 -3.42
N ARG A 152 13.89 -1.59 -4.23
CA ARG A 152 13.47 -2.50 -5.31
C ARG A 152 13.01 -3.85 -4.80
N PHE A 153 12.01 -4.39 -5.49
CA PHE A 153 11.59 -5.78 -5.35
C PHE A 153 12.34 -6.64 -6.36
N GLU A 154 12.73 -7.84 -5.95
CA GLU A 154 13.32 -8.84 -6.83
C GLU A 154 12.72 -10.21 -6.48
N ILE A 155 12.25 -10.93 -7.50
CA ILE A 155 11.76 -12.29 -7.36
C ILE A 155 12.88 -13.24 -7.75
N VAL A 156 13.26 -14.12 -6.83
CA VAL A 156 14.36 -15.07 -7.03
C VAL A 156 13.90 -16.50 -6.82
N ASP A 157 14.49 -17.43 -7.56
CA ASP A 157 14.28 -18.87 -7.36
C ASP A 157 15.17 -19.36 -6.22
N GLU A 158 14.56 -19.87 -5.15
CA GLU A 158 15.28 -20.40 -3.98
C GLU A 158 16.22 -21.54 -4.31
N SER A 159 15.95 -22.34 -5.35
CA SER A 159 16.83 -23.45 -5.75
C SER A 159 18.14 -22.97 -6.40
N ARG A 160 18.18 -21.70 -6.81
CA ARG A 160 19.31 -21.04 -7.48
C ARG A 160 19.88 -19.89 -6.65
N SER A 161 19.40 -19.70 -5.44
CA SER A 161 19.74 -18.57 -4.58
C SER A 161 20.30 -19.04 -3.24
N ASP A 162 20.99 -18.14 -2.54
CA ASP A 162 21.54 -18.39 -1.21
C ASP A 162 21.21 -17.21 -0.28
N ALA A 163 20.61 -17.50 0.86
CA ALA A 163 20.18 -16.46 1.80
C ALA A 163 21.33 -15.65 2.40
N GLN A 164 22.50 -16.27 2.59
CA GLN A 164 23.67 -15.58 3.12
C GLN A 164 24.18 -14.56 2.10
N ALA A 165 24.23 -14.94 0.81
CA ALA A 165 24.57 -14.03 -0.27
C ALA A 165 23.55 -12.87 -0.41
N LEU A 166 22.25 -13.15 -0.32
CA LEU A 166 21.21 -12.11 -0.34
C LEU A 166 21.36 -11.13 0.83
N TYR A 167 21.62 -11.65 2.04
CA TYR A 167 21.89 -10.84 3.22
C TYR A 167 23.13 -9.96 3.05
N GLU A 168 24.24 -10.53 2.56
CA GLU A 168 25.49 -9.81 2.31
C GLU A 168 25.36 -8.75 1.22
N ALA A 169 24.44 -8.94 0.26
CA ALA A 169 24.07 -7.95 -0.74
C ALA A 169 23.18 -6.82 -0.18
N GLY A 170 22.78 -6.89 1.09
CA GLY A 170 22.00 -5.84 1.75
C GLY A 170 20.48 -6.00 1.64
N ALA A 171 19.97 -7.23 1.41
CA ALA A 171 18.54 -7.49 1.46
C ALA A 171 17.95 -7.09 2.82
N LEU A 172 16.87 -6.30 2.81
CA LEU A 172 16.15 -5.89 4.01
C LEU A 172 15.08 -6.90 4.41
N GLN A 173 14.35 -7.43 3.44
CA GLN A 173 13.30 -8.41 3.67
C GLN A 173 13.44 -9.56 2.66
N VAL A 174 13.19 -10.81 3.09
CA VAL A 174 13.07 -11.96 2.19
C VAL A 174 11.88 -12.82 2.59
N PHE A 175 10.86 -12.91 1.73
CA PHE A 175 9.62 -13.68 1.96
C PHE A 175 9.63 -14.94 1.10
N THR A 176 9.18 -16.06 1.66
CA THR A 176 9.20 -17.37 0.98
C THR A 176 7.85 -18.06 1.00
N PHE A 177 6.79 -17.34 0.65
CA PHE A 177 5.46 -17.90 0.40
C PHE A 177 5.28 -18.25 -1.07
N GLY A 178 5.03 -17.24 -1.91
CA GLY A 178 5.00 -17.34 -3.36
C GLY A 178 3.68 -17.87 -3.92
N PRO A 179 3.58 -17.96 -5.25
CA PRO A 179 4.63 -17.65 -6.23
C PRO A 179 4.83 -16.13 -6.45
N GLY A 180 5.81 -15.77 -7.27
CA GLY A 180 5.81 -14.49 -7.97
C GLY A 180 4.57 -14.38 -8.86
N LEU A 181 3.91 -13.22 -8.85
CA LEU A 181 2.69 -12.94 -9.61
C LEU A 181 2.98 -12.17 -10.90
N ILE A 182 3.87 -11.17 -10.80
CA ILE A 182 4.31 -10.32 -11.90
C ILE A 182 5.82 -10.20 -11.84
N GLU A 183 6.47 -10.32 -12.99
CA GLU A 183 7.90 -10.11 -13.16
C GLU A 183 8.13 -9.23 -14.40
N ASN A 184 8.85 -8.11 -14.25
CA ASN A 184 9.11 -7.16 -15.33
C ASN A 184 7.83 -6.63 -16.01
N GLY A 185 6.77 -6.39 -15.23
CA GLY A 185 5.48 -5.89 -15.70
C GLY A 185 4.57 -6.93 -16.37
N GLU A 186 5.01 -8.18 -16.49
CA GLU A 186 4.26 -9.26 -17.11
C GLU A 186 3.78 -10.29 -16.09
N ILE A 187 2.57 -10.81 -16.29
CA ILE A 187 2.00 -11.86 -15.41
C ILE A 187 2.85 -13.14 -15.52
N ALA A 188 3.36 -13.61 -14.37
CA ALA A 188 4.22 -14.78 -14.26
C ALA A 188 3.46 -16.08 -13.93
N VAL A 189 2.18 -15.97 -13.55
CA VAL A 189 1.33 -17.11 -13.18
C VAL A 189 0.33 -17.49 -14.27
N THR A 190 -0.13 -18.73 -14.24
CA THR A 190 -1.20 -19.24 -15.09
C THR A 190 -2.29 -19.89 -14.24
N SER A 191 -3.39 -20.31 -14.85
CA SER A 191 -4.41 -21.11 -14.18
C SER A 191 -3.88 -22.43 -13.59
N ALA A 192 -2.76 -22.94 -14.11
CA ALA A 192 -2.10 -24.14 -13.58
C ALA A 192 -1.20 -23.87 -12.36
N SER A 193 -0.93 -22.60 -12.03
CA SER A 193 -0.08 -22.21 -10.88
C SER A 193 -0.79 -22.38 -9.54
N GLU A 194 -2.10 -22.63 -9.51
CA GLU A 194 -2.82 -22.98 -8.29
C GLU A 194 -2.30 -24.30 -7.71
N VAL A 195 -1.89 -24.27 -6.44
CA VAL A 195 -1.63 -25.49 -5.69
C VAL A 195 -2.95 -26.20 -5.40
N SER A 196 -3.02 -27.51 -5.67
CA SER A 196 -4.22 -28.36 -5.62
C SER A 196 -5.05 -28.38 -4.33
N LYS A 197 -4.57 -27.74 -3.24
CA LYS A 197 -5.31 -27.55 -1.98
C LYS A 197 -5.98 -26.18 -1.84
N SER A 198 -5.69 -25.27 -2.77
CA SER A 198 -6.37 -24.01 -2.99
C SER A 198 -7.60 -24.34 -3.83
N MET A 199 -8.81 -24.17 -3.28
CA MET A 199 -9.97 -24.04 -4.16
C MET A 199 -9.68 -22.93 -5.17
N SER A 200 -10.24 -22.97 -6.38
CA SER A 200 -9.92 -22.01 -7.46
C SER A 200 -10.09 -20.52 -7.08
N SER A 201 -10.66 -20.21 -5.91
CA SER A 201 -10.90 -18.88 -5.39
C SER A 201 -10.72 -18.90 -3.85
N ASN A 202 -9.92 -17.97 -3.31
CA ASN A 202 -9.64 -17.82 -1.87
C ASN A 202 -9.47 -16.34 -1.49
N PRO A 203 -9.62 -15.97 -0.20
CA PRO A 203 -9.02 -14.73 0.28
C PRO A 203 -7.50 -14.75 -0.04
N ARG A 204 -6.96 -13.62 -0.48
CA ARG A 204 -5.56 -13.49 -0.88
C ARG A 204 -4.94 -12.25 -0.25
N THR A 205 -3.63 -12.30 -0.10
CA THR A 205 -2.79 -11.16 0.26
C THR A 205 -1.62 -11.12 -0.70
N ALA A 206 -1.33 -9.94 -1.25
CA ALA A 206 -0.18 -9.71 -2.11
C ALA A 206 0.45 -8.34 -1.82
N ILE A 207 1.72 -8.24 -2.18
CA ILE A 207 2.47 -7.00 -2.20
C ILE A 207 3.11 -6.85 -3.58
N GLY A 208 3.17 -5.64 -4.10
CA GLY A 208 3.82 -5.33 -5.36
C GLY A 208 4.53 -3.99 -5.33
N MET A 209 5.37 -3.78 -6.33
CA MET A 209 6.09 -2.56 -6.59
C MET A 209 5.65 -2.04 -7.96
N ILE A 210 5.27 -0.76 -8.01
CA ILE A 210 5.04 -0.02 -9.26
C ILE A 210 6.38 0.59 -9.71
N ASP A 211 7.09 1.20 -8.77
CA ASP A 211 8.44 1.74 -8.92
C ASP A 211 9.17 1.63 -7.57
N PRO A 212 10.51 1.76 -7.50
CA PRO A 212 11.22 1.77 -6.22
C PRO A 212 10.61 2.82 -5.28
N LEU A 213 10.21 2.39 -4.07
CA LEU A 213 9.53 3.20 -3.05
C LEU A 213 8.06 3.57 -3.35
N HIS A 214 7.48 3.04 -4.43
CA HIS A 214 6.05 3.08 -4.74
C HIS A 214 5.50 1.65 -4.82
N TYR A 215 4.73 1.28 -3.81
CA TYR A 215 4.22 -0.06 -3.59
C TYR A 215 2.71 -0.12 -3.65
N ILE A 216 2.21 -1.33 -3.84
CA ILE A 216 0.79 -1.64 -3.76
C ILE A 216 0.57 -2.84 -2.86
N PHE A 217 -0.33 -2.72 -1.88
CA PHE A 217 -0.73 -3.80 -1.00
C PHE A 217 -2.15 -4.21 -1.37
N VAL A 218 -2.39 -5.49 -1.57
CA VAL A 218 -3.71 -6.01 -1.96
C VAL A 218 -4.15 -7.09 -1.00
N VAL A 219 -5.35 -6.95 -0.46
CA VAL A 219 -6.04 -7.99 0.29
C VAL A 219 -7.40 -8.23 -0.36
N SER A 220 -7.76 -9.48 -0.61
CA SER A 220 -9.10 -9.85 -1.05
C SER A 220 -9.82 -10.64 0.02
N ASP A 221 -11.10 -10.34 0.24
CA ASP A 221 -11.97 -11.23 1.01
C ASP A 221 -12.24 -12.52 0.24
N GLY A 222 -12.88 -13.50 0.88
CA GLY A 222 -13.23 -14.76 0.22
C GLY A 222 -13.87 -15.76 1.16
N ARG A 223 -14.37 -16.88 0.60
CA ARG A 223 -15.07 -17.95 1.35
C ARG A 223 -16.30 -17.47 2.12
N THR A 224 -16.95 -16.40 1.65
CA THR A 224 -18.23 -15.93 2.20
C THR A 224 -19.30 -15.93 1.12
N SER A 225 -20.57 -15.74 1.51
CA SER A 225 -21.65 -15.54 0.53
C SER A 225 -21.48 -14.23 -0.26
N GLN A 226 -20.78 -13.26 0.32
CA GLN A 226 -20.51 -11.97 -0.29
C GLN A 226 -19.28 -12.03 -1.18
N SER A 227 -18.19 -12.67 -0.77
CA SER A 227 -16.93 -12.67 -1.49
C SER A 227 -16.47 -14.10 -1.73
N ALA A 228 -16.32 -14.47 -3.01
CA ALA A 228 -15.83 -15.79 -3.39
C ALA A 228 -14.34 -15.93 -3.02
N GLY A 229 -13.54 -14.91 -3.33
CA GLY A 229 -12.08 -14.93 -3.32
C GLY A 229 -11.50 -14.83 -4.73
N LEU A 230 -10.17 -14.78 -4.82
CA LEU A 230 -9.44 -14.72 -6.08
C LEU A 230 -8.59 -15.98 -6.29
N SER A 231 -8.47 -16.37 -7.56
CA SER A 231 -7.34 -17.17 -8.03
C SER A 231 -6.05 -16.33 -8.03
N LEU A 232 -4.91 -16.98 -8.15
CA LEU A 232 -3.61 -16.33 -8.34
C LEU A 232 -3.56 -15.53 -9.64
N LEU A 233 -4.19 -16.03 -10.71
CA LEU A 233 -4.24 -15.33 -11.99
C LEU A 233 -5.07 -14.05 -11.88
N GLU A 234 -6.28 -14.12 -11.30
CA GLU A 234 -7.11 -12.93 -11.08
C GLU A 234 -6.41 -11.93 -10.14
N LEU A 235 -5.71 -12.41 -9.12
CA LEU A 235 -4.88 -11.54 -8.27
C LEU A 235 -3.76 -10.87 -9.08
N ALA A 236 -3.05 -11.59 -9.94
CA ALA A 236 -2.02 -11.02 -10.80
C ALA A 236 -2.59 -10.00 -11.81
N GLU A 237 -3.77 -10.26 -12.38
CA GLU A 237 -4.48 -9.32 -13.26
C GLU A 237 -4.82 -8.02 -12.52
N ILE A 238 -5.29 -8.11 -11.26
CA ILE A 238 -5.50 -6.93 -10.41
C ILE A 238 -4.18 -6.19 -10.20
N MET A 239 -3.13 -6.87 -9.72
CA MET A 239 -1.81 -6.23 -9.49
C MET A 239 -1.28 -5.53 -10.76
N GLN A 240 -1.45 -6.15 -11.93
CA GLN A 240 -1.00 -5.59 -13.21
C GLN A 240 -1.84 -4.38 -13.63
N SER A 241 -3.16 -4.40 -13.38
CA SER A 241 -4.04 -3.27 -13.70
C SER A 241 -3.72 -2.00 -12.91
N TYR A 242 -3.05 -2.14 -11.77
CA TYR A 242 -2.53 -1.04 -10.95
C TYR A 242 -1.07 -0.69 -11.26
N GLY A 243 -0.48 -1.30 -12.30
CA GLY A 243 0.84 -0.93 -12.79
C GLY A 243 2.01 -1.60 -12.07
N ALA A 244 1.78 -2.64 -11.27
CA ALA A 244 2.88 -3.34 -10.62
C ALA A 244 3.85 -3.93 -11.66
N THR A 245 5.15 -3.66 -11.50
CA THR A 245 6.24 -4.24 -12.28
C THR A 245 6.72 -5.55 -11.68
N GLU A 246 6.67 -5.66 -10.34
CA GLU A 246 6.92 -6.87 -9.58
C GLU A 246 5.80 -7.07 -8.57
N ALA A 247 5.27 -8.29 -8.44
CA ALA A 247 4.24 -8.61 -7.47
C ALA A 247 4.43 -10.02 -6.91
N TYR A 248 4.11 -10.22 -5.64
CA TYR A 248 4.34 -11.48 -4.94
C TYR A 248 3.14 -11.88 -4.08
N ASN A 249 2.77 -13.17 -4.15
CA ASN A 249 1.71 -13.72 -3.32
C ASN A 249 2.23 -14.08 -1.92
N LEU A 250 1.52 -13.59 -0.90
CA LEU A 250 1.81 -13.82 0.52
C LEU A 250 0.88 -14.90 1.11
N ASP A 251 0.99 -15.17 2.42
CA ASP A 251 0.07 -16.08 3.07
C ASP A 251 -1.36 -15.55 2.96
N GLY A 252 -2.29 -16.39 2.51
CA GLY A 252 -3.66 -15.98 2.22
C GLY A 252 -4.67 -16.78 3.02
N GLY A 253 -5.84 -16.97 2.44
CA GLY A 253 -6.94 -17.67 3.08
C GLY A 253 -7.27 -17.00 4.40
N GLY A 254 -7.19 -17.75 5.50
CA GLY A 254 -7.62 -17.21 6.78
C GLY A 254 -6.70 -16.15 7.39
N SER A 255 -5.49 -16.01 6.84
CA SER A 255 -4.51 -15.01 7.28
C SER A 255 -4.81 -13.62 6.69
N SER A 256 -5.57 -13.54 5.59
CA SER A 256 -5.74 -12.32 4.79
C SER A 256 -6.43 -11.22 5.59
N THR A 257 -5.63 -10.23 6.00
CA THR A 257 -6.07 -9.11 6.83
C THR A 257 -5.30 -7.86 6.43
N MET A 258 -6.01 -6.75 6.23
CA MET A 258 -5.45 -5.40 6.12
C MET A 258 -5.92 -4.56 7.32
N VAL A 259 -5.00 -3.79 7.89
CA VAL A 259 -5.23 -2.88 9.01
C VAL A 259 -4.77 -1.49 8.59
N PHE A 260 -5.58 -0.47 8.82
CA PHE A 260 -5.24 0.92 8.56
C PHE A 260 -5.65 1.78 9.76
N ASN A 261 -4.72 2.58 10.27
CA ASN A 261 -4.93 3.43 11.46
C ASN A 261 -5.58 2.71 12.65
N GLY A 262 -5.14 1.47 12.90
CA GLY A 262 -5.63 0.64 14.01
C GLY A 262 -6.96 -0.07 13.75
N GLU A 263 -7.59 0.12 12.60
CA GLU A 263 -8.85 -0.54 12.23
C GLU A 263 -8.64 -1.59 11.13
N ILE A 264 -9.36 -2.71 11.23
CA ILE A 264 -9.36 -3.73 10.17
C ILE A 264 -10.18 -3.20 9.00
N VAL A 265 -9.58 -3.21 7.81
CA VAL A 265 -10.19 -2.66 6.58
C VAL A 265 -11.12 -3.68 5.92
N ASN A 266 -10.73 -4.95 5.89
CA ASN A 266 -11.45 -6.01 5.18
C ASN A 266 -12.41 -6.81 6.09
N ASN A 267 -13.00 -7.90 5.59
CA ASN A 267 -13.81 -8.83 6.39
C ASN A 267 -13.10 -10.19 6.55
N PRO A 268 -12.10 -10.31 7.45
CA PRO A 268 -11.35 -11.54 7.62
C PRO A 268 -12.25 -12.73 7.97
N THR A 269 -11.86 -13.89 7.43
CA THR A 269 -12.36 -15.19 7.89
C THR A 269 -11.19 -15.97 8.44
N ASP A 270 -11.29 -16.61 9.60
CA ASP A 270 -10.14 -17.36 10.17
C ASP A 270 -9.93 -18.71 9.47
N GLY A 271 -10.75 -19.02 8.46
CA GLY A 271 -10.89 -20.30 7.77
C GLY A 271 -12.01 -21.20 8.31
N ARG A 272 -12.73 -20.77 9.35
CA ARG A 272 -13.88 -21.48 9.96
C ARG A 272 -15.08 -20.55 10.16
N SER A 273 -14.84 -19.34 10.63
CA SER A 273 -15.83 -18.29 10.90
C SER A 273 -15.28 -16.91 10.54
N SER A 274 -16.08 -15.86 10.73
CA SER A 274 -15.59 -14.48 10.68
C SER A 274 -14.57 -14.23 11.79
N GLY A 275 -13.58 -13.37 11.49
CA GLY A 275 -12.52 -12.97 12.42
C GLY A 275 -11.11 -13.21 11.87
N GLU A 276 -10.15 -12.53 12.47
CA GLU A 276 -8.72 -12.68 12.11
C GLU A 276 -8.17 -14.03 12.54
N ARG A 277 -7.32 -14.62 11.69
CA ARG A 277 -6.42 -15.69 12.13
C ARG A 277 -5.16 -15.08 12.73
N ARG A 278 -4.60 -15.77 13.72
CA ARG A 278 -3.27 -15.44 14.25
C ARG A 278 -2.18 -15.89 13.27
N VAL A 279 -1.32 -14.96 12.87
CA VAL A 279 -0.22 -15.09 11.91
C VAL A 279 1.13 -14.95 12.62
N SER A 280 2.24 -15.25 11.92
CA SER A 280 3.58 -15.23 12.51
C SER A 280 4.34 -13.92 12.28
N ASP A 281 3.96 -13.14 11.28
CA ASP A 281 4.48 -11.81 10.98
C ASP A 281 3.48 -10.97 10.17
N ILE A 282 3.79 -9.68 10.07
CA ILE A 282 3.12 -8.70 9.23
C ILE A 282 4.14 -7.96 8.36
N ILE A 283 3.66 -7.36 7.27
CA ILE A 283 4.33 -6.28 6.54
C ILE A 283 3.57 -5.01 6.85
N TYR A 284 4.28 -3.92 7.14
CA TYR A 284 3.62 -2.67 7.51
C TYR A 284 4.40 -1.42 7.08
N ILE A 285 3.66 -0.32 7.01
CA ILE A 285 4.18 1.03 6.88
C ILE A 285 4.05 1.71 8.25
N GLY A 286 5.14 2.31 8.71
CA GLY A 286 5.15 3.03 9.98
C GLY A 286 6.39 3.90 10.13
N GLU A 287 6.27 4.94 10.96
CA GLU A 287 7.32 5.92 11.22
C GLU A 287 8.60 5.30 11.78
N ASN A 288 9.73 5.96 11.55
CA ASN A 288 10.99 5.63 12.23
C ASN A 288 10.96 6.23 13.64
N LEU A 289 10.67 5.40 14.64
CA LEU A 289 10.82 5.72 16.06
C LEU A 289 12.29 5.94 16.45
#